data_AF-A0A2S0MN44-F1
#
_entry.id   AF-A0A2S0MN44-F1
#
_cell.length_a   1.000
_cell.length_b   1.000
_cell.length_c   1.000
_cell.angle_alpha   90.00
_cell.angle_beta   90.00
_cell.angle_gamma   90.00
#
_symmetry.space_group_name_H-M   'P 1'
#
loop_
_entity.id
_entity.type
_entity.pdbx_description
1 polymer ?
#
loop_
_entity_poly.entity_id
_entity_poly.type
_entity_poly.pdbx_seq_one_letter_code
_entity_poly.pdbx_strand_id
1 'polypeptide(L)'
;MAFEKLEILKRRLRNYCNVNAFDLIALKANLDAPGNAEIRDIFRAELEDAIASDVLPQAEYEKLTAEEFEDDAEYRDNLRGIHAYLFEGAPHP
;
A
#
# COMPACT_ATOMS: atom_id res chain seq x y z
N MET A 1 -7.03 -7.51 -18.81
CA MET A 1 -5.75 -7.65 -18.07
C MET A 1 -5.59 -6.65 -16.91
N ALA A 2 -6.26 -5.48 -16.88
CA ALA A 2 -6.22 -4.57 -15.72
C ALA A 2 -6.98 -5.11 -14.47
N PHE A 3 -8.07 -5.85 -14.68
CA PHE A 3 -8.92 -6.41 -13.61
C PHE A 3 -8.19 -7.41 -12.71
N GLU A 4 -7.26 -8.20 -13.27
CA GLU A 4 -6.48 -9.21 -12.53
C GLU A 4 -5.41 -8.56 -11.64
N LYS A 5 -4.76 -7.49 -12.11
CA LYS A 5 -3.79 -6.72 -11.31
C LYS A 5 -4.46 -6.00 -10.15
N LEU A 6 -5.65 -5.43 -10.39
CA LEU A 6 -6.46 -4.79 -9.36
C LEU A 6 -6.86 -5.77 -8.25
N GLU A 7 -7.28 -6.98 -8.64
CA GLU A 7 -7.62 -8.06 -7.71
C GLU A 7 -6.38 -8.55 -6.95
N ILE A 8 -5.20 -8.60 -7.57
CA ILE A 8 -3.95 -8.98 -6.88
C ILE A 8 -3.56 -7.91 -5.86
N LEU A 9 -3.53 -6.63 -6.23
CA LEU A 9 -3.25 -5.54 -5.29
C LEU A 9 -4.32 -5.46 -4.20
N LYS A 10 -5.62 -5.56 -4.53
CA LYS A 10 -6.70 -5.60 -3.55
C LYS A 10 -6.66 -6.84 -2.67
N ARG A 11 -6.23 -7.99 -3.17
CA ARG A 11 -6.11 -9.23 -2.39
C ARG A 11 -4.84 -9.26 -1.57
N ARG A 12 -3.77 -8.62 -2.03
CA ARG A 12 -2.56 -8.34 -1.25
C ARG A 12 -2.90 -7.34 -0.17
N LEU A 13 -3.40 -6.15 -0.49
CA LEU A 13 -3.92 -5.19 0.49
C LEU A 13 -4.98 -5.82 1.40
N ARG A 14 -5.95 -6.61 0.93
CA ARG A 14 -6.91 -7.28 1.82
C ARG A 14 -6.28 -8.35 2.70
N ASN A 15 -5.38 -9.19 2.19
CA ASN A 15 -4.70 -10.19 3.01
C ASN A 15 -3.71 -9.54 3.98
N TYR A 16 -3.07 -8.44 3.60
CA TYR A 16 -2.13 -7.71 4.45
C TYR A 16 -2.87 -6.78 5.44
N CYS A 17 -3.94 -6.08 5.04
CA CYS A 17 -4.81 -5.27 5.89
C CYS A 17 -5.70 -6.10 6.83
N ASN A 18 -6.18 -7.30 6.44
CA ASN A 18 -6.83 -8.22 7.39
C ASN A 18 -5.84 -8.94 8.29
N VAL A 19 -4.56 -9.03 7.91
CA VAL A 19 -3.50 -9.64 8.73
C VAL A 19 -2.51 -8.56 9.11
N ASN A 20 -2.92 -7.66 10.01
CA ASN A 20 -2.03 -6.75 10.74
C ASN A 20 -1.36 -5.60 9.95
N ALA A 21 -1.95 -5.01 8.91
CA ALA A 21 -1.38 -3.81 8.26
C ALA A 21 -1.55 -2.47 9.01
N PHE A 22 -1.57 -2.49 10.35
CA PHE A 22 -1.16 -1.31 11.10
C PHE A 22 0.31 -1.38 11.54
N ASP A 23 0.99 -2.51 11.31
CA ASP A 23 2.41 -2.63 11.59
C ASP A 23 3.21 -2.46 10.28
N LEU A 24 3.39 -1.20 9.85
CA LEU A 24 4.25 -0.89 8.70
C LEU A 24 5.68 -1.38 8.94
N ILE A 25 6.13 -1.48 10.20
CA ILE A 25 7.45 -2.03 10.56
C ILE A 25 7.52 -3.51 10.19
N ALA A 26 6.50 -4.30 10.55
CA ALA A 26 6.41 -5.71 10.17
C ALA A 26 6.28 -5.89 8.65
N LEU A 27 5.52 -5.02 7.97
CA LEU A 27 5.42 -5.02 6.52
C LEU A 27 6.78 -4.76 5.87
N LYS A 28 7.50 -3.74 6.32
CA LYS A 28 8.84 -3.42 5.84
C LYS A 28 9.79 -4.60 6.04
N ALA A 29 9.78 -5.20 7.23
CA ALA A 29 10.59 -6.38 7.54
C ALA A 29 10.24 -7.59 6.66
N ASN A 30 8.96 -7.79 6.31
CA ASN A 30 8.54 -8.86 5.42
C ASN A 30 8.99 -8.62 3.97
N LEU A 31 8.85 -7.39 3.47
CA LEU A 31 9.29 -7.02 2.12
C LEU A 31 10.82 -7.08 1.98
N ASP A 32 11.55 -6.80 3.07
CA ASP A 32 13.01 -6.87 3.12
C ASP A 32 13.53 -8.30 3.40
N ALA A 33 12.65 -9.27 3.63
CA ALA A 33 13.04 -10.64 3.91
C ALA A 33 13.73 -11.31 2.70
N PRO A 34 14.76 -12.13 2.92
CA PRO A 34 15.42 -12.87 1.85
C PRO A 34 14.42 -13.74 1.06
N GLY A 35 14.45 -13.61 -0.27
CA GLY A 35 13.53 -14.33 -1.17
C GLY A 35 12.27 -13.54 -1.57
N ASN A 36 12.02 -12.37 -0.97
CA ASN A 36 10.86 -11.54 -1.28
C ASN A 36 11.15 -10.38 -2.24
N ALA A 37 12.32 -10.35 -2.89
CA ALA A 37 12.71 -9.25 -3.79
C ALA A 37 11.69 -9.01 -4.92
N GLU A 38 11.20 -10.07 -5.56
CA GLU A 38 10.16 -9.96 -6.59
C GLU A 38 8.83 -9.44 -6.01
N ILE A 39 8.47 -9.87 -4.79
CA ILE A 39 7.26 -9.39 -4.11
C ILE A 39 7.40 -7.90 -3.77
N ARG A 40 8.58 -7.48 -3.31
CA ARG A 40 8.93 -6.09 -3.01
C ARG A 40 8.81 -5.20 -4.24
N ASP A 41 9.30 -5.65 -5.38
CA ASP A 41 9.24 -4.89 -6.64
C ASP A 41 7.81 -4.80 -7.18
N ILE A 42 7.04 -5.90 -7.14
CA ILE A 42 5.62 -5.88 -7.53
C ILE A 42 4.84 -4.94 -6.61
N PHE A 43 5.03 -5.04 -5.30
CA PHE A 43 4.33 -4.19 -4.34
C PHE A 43 4.66 -2.71 -4.56
N ARG A 44 5.94 -2.39 -4.80
CA ARG A 44 6.35 -1.03 -5.14
C ARG A 44 5.61 -0.51 -6.37
N ALA A 45 5.64 -1.25 -7.46
CA ALA A 45 5.01 -0.84 -8.72
C ALA A 45 3.48 -0.69 -8.58
N GLU A 46 2.83 -1.58 -7.84
CA GLU A 46 1.39 -1.50 -7.59
C GLU A 46 1.03 -0.31 -6.68
N LEU A 47 1.85 0.00 -5.67
CA LEU A 47 1.65 1.18 -4.83
C LEU A 47 1.90 2.49 -5.60
N GLU A 48 2.92 2.53 -6.45
CA GLU A 48 3.18 3.67 -7.35
C GLU A 48 2.03 3.91 -8.32
N ASP A 49 1.46 2.85 -8.91
CA ASP A 49 0.28 2.96 -9.77
C ASP A 49 -0.95 3.39 -8.96
N ALA A 50 -1.14 2.89 -7.74
CA ALA A 50 -2.20 3.35 -6.85
C ALA A 50 -2.05 4.83 -6.43
N ILE A 51 -0.83 5.36 -6.35
CA ILE A 51 -0.58 6.79 -6.08
C ILE A 51 -0.84 7.63 -7.34
N ALA A 52 -0.36 7.17 -8.50
CA ALA A 52 -0.42 7.92 -9.76
C ALA A 52 -1.79 7.86 -10.44
N SER A 53 -2.55 6.79 -10.20
CA SER A 53 -3.82 6.50 -10.84
C SER A 53 -4.94 6.45 -9.80
N ASP A 54 -6.18 6.72 -10.22
CA ASP A 54 -7.36 6.59 -9.34
C ASP A 54 -7.85 5.13 -9.20
N VAL A 55 -6.88 4.23 -9.05
CA VAL A 55 -7.06 2.76 -9.07
C VAL A 55 -7.66 2.27 -7.75
N LEU A 56 -7.37 2.96 -6.66
CA LEU A 56 -7.99 2.78 -5.35
C LEU A 56 -8.56 4.14 -4.91
N PRO A 57 -9.88 4.34 -4.94
CA PRO A 57 -10.49 5.56 -4.44
C PRO A 57 -10.38 5.65 -2.91
N GLN A 58 -10.28 6.88 -2.38
CA GLN A 58 -10.23 7.17 -0.94
C GLN A 58 -11.28 6.37 -0.15
N ALA A 59 -12.56 6.47 -0.54
CA ALA A 59 -13.66 5.81 0.17
C ALA A 59 -13.57 4.27 0.19
N GLU A 60 -12.90 3.66 -0.79
CA GLU A 60 -12.66 2.21 -0.76
C GLU A 60 -11.49 1.86 0.15
N TYR A 61 -10.45 2.70 0.21
CA TYR A 61 -9.36 2.56 1.18
C TYR A 61 -9.88 2.71 2.61
N GLU A 62 -10.65 3.76 2.91
CA GLU A 62 -11.23 4.01 4.24
C GLU A 62 -12.11 2.85 4.73
N LYS A 63 -12.87 2.19 3.84
CA LYS A 63 -13.65 0.98 4.21
C LYS A 63 -12.77 -0.23 4.52
N LEU A 64 -11.59 -0.30 3.93
CA LEU A 64 -10.63 -1.38 4.15
C LEU A 64 -9.73 -1.12 5.36
N THR A 65 -9.65 0.13 5.81
CA THR A 65 -8.84 0.60 6.92
C THR A 65 -9.70 1.17 8.05
N ALA A 66 -9.08 1.63 9.13
CA ALA A 66 -9.73 2.46 10.14
C ALA A 66 -9.36 3.94 10.01
N GLU A 67 -8.56 4.27 8.99
CA GLU A 67 -8.18 5.64 8.65
C GLU A 67 -9.34 6.36 7.97
N GLU A 68 -9.47 7.65 8.28
CA GLU A 68 -10.39 8.60 7.65
C GLU A 68 -9.56 9.79 7.15
N PHE A 69 -9.81 10.25 5.93
CA PHE A 69 -9.10 11.39 5.34
C PHE A 69 -10.09 12.53 5.08
N GLU A 70 -9.66 13.77 5.31
CA GLU A 70 -10.45 14.98 5.06
C GLU A 70 -10.73 15.16 3.56
N ASP A 71 -9.73 14.85 2.72
CA ASP A 71 -9.82 14.93 1.28
C ASP A 71 -8.90 13.94 0.54
N ASP A 72 -9.07 13.89 -0.79
CA ASP A 72 -8.24 13.08 -1.68
C ASP A 72 -6.76 13.46 -1.59
N ALA A 73 -6.40 14.70 -1.26
CA ALA A 73 -5.00 15.12 -1.18
C ALA A 73 -4.32 14.51 0.06
N GLU A 74 -4.98 14.54 1.22
CA GLU A 74 -4.52 13.90 2.46
C GLU A 74 -4.39 12.38 2.27
N TYR A 75 -5.38 11.77 1.61
CA TYR A 75 -5.33 10.36 1.23
C TYR A 75 -4.08 10.03 0.38
N ARG A 76 -3.80 10.82 -0.65
CA ARG A 76 -2.65 10.59 -1.53
C ARG A 76 -1.33 10.85 -0.82
N ASP A 77 -1.28 11.82 0.09
CA ASP A 77 -0.11 12.11 0.90
C ASP A 77 0.18 10.98 1.89
N ASN A 78 -0.85 10.38 2.50
CA ASN A 78 -0.67 9.18 3.30
C ASN A 78 -0.09 8.01 2.49
N LEU A 79 -0.61 7.73 1.29
CA LEU A 79 -0.06 6.68 0.42
C LEU A 79 1.40 6.95 0.03
N ARG A 80 1.76 8.20 -0.25
CA ARG A 80 3.14 8.62 -0.52
C ARG A 80 4.03 8.43 0.71
N GLY A 81 3.53 8.75 1.91
CA GLY A 81 4.24 8.52 3.17
C GLY A 81 4.55 7.04 3.40
N ILE A 82 3.57 6.16 3.15
CA ILE A 82 3.76 4.71 3.21
C ILE A 82 4.79 4.24 2.19
N HIS A 83 4.71 4.69 0.93
CA HIS A 83 5.69 4.33 -0.10
C HIS A 83 7.11 4.76 0.29
N ALA A 84 7.28 6.01 0.71
CA ALA A 84 8.56 6.56 1.11
C ALA A 84 9.16 5.80 2.31
N TYR A 85 8.34 5.42 3.29
CA TYR A 85 8.78 4.60 4.42
C TYR A 85 9.25 3.21 3.98
N LEU A 86 8.46 2.52 3.15
CA LEU A 86 8.74 1.15 2.74
C LEU A 86 9.95 1.06 1.79
N PHE A 87 10.11 2.04 0.90
CA PHE A 87 11.02 1.95 -0.26
C PHE A 87 12.16 2.96 -0.28
N GLU A 88 12.02 4.11 0.37
CA GLU A 88 12.97 5.23 0.27
C GLU A 88 13.73 5.52 1.57
N GLY A 89 13.30 4.93 2.69
CA GLY A 89 13.95 5.10 4.00
C GLY A 89 13.48 6.34 4.77
N ALA A 90 12.30 6.87 4.42
CA ALA A 90 11.63 7.92 5.20
C ALA A 90 11.25 7.42 6.61
N PRO A 91 11.00 8.33 7.58
CA PRO A 91 10.44 7.94 8.87
C PRO A 91 9.07 7.28 8.72
N HIS A 92 8.67 6.52 9.73
CA HIS A 92 7.32 5.95 9.80
C HIS A 92 6.29 7.09 9.83
N PRO A 93 5.27 7.09 8.95
CA PRO A 93 4.22 8.09 8.92
C PRO A 93 3.31 8.03 10.15
#